data_AF-A0A2V6VYP5-F1
#
_entry.id   AF-A0A2V6VYP5-F1
#
_cell.length_a   1.000
_cell.length_b   1.000
_cell.length_c   1.000
_cell.angle_alpha   90.00
_cell.angle_beta   90.00
_cell.angle_gamma   90.00
#
_symmetry.space_group_name_H-M   'P 1'
#
loop_
_entity.id
_entity.type
_entity.pdbx_description
1 polymer ?
#
loop_
_entity_poly.entity_id
_entity_poly.type
_entity_poly.pdbx_seq_one_letter_code
_entity_poly.pdbx_strand_id
1 'polypeptide(L)'
;MYAGLDLLKPLITAAARPDDNLGIVVIGTAQGDLHDIGKNLVAMMKEGAGFKVVNLGRDVAPEKFVAAVQEHSANIVGISALMTTTMPAMKRTIDALIKAGLRERVKVMVGGAPVSQAFADEIGADGYARDSTQAVVKAKQLLGVGVAR
;
A
#
# COMPACT_ATOMS: atom_id res chain seq x y z
N MET A 1 -20.17 0.96 8.52
CA MET A 1 -19.43 -0.18 7.93
C MET A 1 -18.08 -0.45 8.61
N TYR A 2 -17.56 0.44 9.48
CA TYR A 2 -16.25 0.25 10.14
C TYR A 2 -16.25 -0.71 11.35
N ALA A 3 -17.39 -0.92 12.02
CA ALA A 3 -17.48 -1.74 13.24
C ALA A 3 -16.88 -3.16 13.10
N GLY A 4 -17.00 -3.79 11.93
CA GLY A 4 -16.37 -5.08 11.66
C GLY A 4 -14.84 -4.99 11.59
N LEU A 5 -14.29 -3.94 10.97
CA LEU A 5 -12.84 -3.72 10.93
C LEU A 5 -12.29 -3.40 12.32
N ASP A 6 -13.02 -2.64 13.13
CA ASP A 6 -12.61 -2.31 14.50
C ASP A 6 -12.52 -3.56 15.39
N LEU A 7 -13.43 -4.52 15.19
CA LEU A 7 -13.38 -5.81 15.88
C LEU A 7 -12.21 -6.68 15.40
N LEU A 8 -11.92 -6.67 14.08
CA LEU A 8 -10.86 -7.48 13.49
C LEU A 8 -9.46 -6.94 13.79
N LYS A 9 -9.30 -5.61 13.88
CA LYS A 9 -8.00 -4.97 14.05
C LYS A 9 -7.15 -5.58 15.17
N PRO A 10 -7.60 -5.64 16.44
CA PRO A 10 -6.78 -6.18 17.51
C PRO A 10 -6.43 -7.66 17.31
N LEU A 11 -7.32 -8.44 16.68
CA LEU A 11 -7.11 -9.87 16.43
C LEU A 11 -6.04 -10.10 15.35
N ILE A 12 -6.06 -9.29 14.29
CA ILE A 12 -5.09 -9.38 13.19
C ILE A 12 -3.73 -8.88 13.65
N THR A 13 -3.68 -7.76 14.38
CA THR A 13 -2.41 -7.14 14.78
C THR A 13 -1.75 -7.83 15.97
N ALA A 14 -2.46 -8.66 16.74
CA ALA A 14 -1.89 -9.41 17.86
C ALA A 14 -0.77 -10.38 17.46
N ALA A 15 -0.68 -10.76 16.18
CA ALA A 15 0.41 -11.58 15.66
C ALA A 15 1.74 -10.81 15.52
N ALA A 16 1.71 -9.47 15.48
CA ALA A 16 2.91 -8.64 15.37
C ALA A 16 3.67 -8.60 16.71
N ARG A 17 4.99 -8.77 16.65
CA ARG A 17 5.86 -8.68 17.82
C ARG A 17 6.45 -7.27 17.93
N PRO A 18 6.78 -6.79 19.15
CA PRO A 18 7.36 -5.46 19.35
C PRO A 18 8.64 -5.21 18.54
N ASP A 19 9.42 -6.27 18.30
CA ASP A 19 10.71 -6.21 17.61
C ASP A 19 10.60 -6.39 16.09
N ASP A 20 9.38 -6.60 15.55
CA ASP A 20 9.20 -6.77 14.12
C ASP A 20 9.44 -5.43 13.39
N ASN A 21 10.33 -5.47 12.40
CA ASN A 21 10.66 -4.32 11.57
C ASN A 21 10.88 -4.75 10.12
N LEU A 22 9.83 -5.25 9.46
CA LEU A 22 9.91 -5.71 8.07
C LEU A 22 10.00 -4.57 7.04
N GLY A 23 9.89 -3.32 7.50
CA GLY A 23 9.92 -2.12 6.66
C GLY A 23 8.71 -1.21 6.90
N ILE A 24 8.81 0.00 6.36
CA ILE A 24 7.78 1.04 6.47
C ILE A 24 6.97 1.09 5.17
N VAL A 25 5.65 1.00 5.31
CA VAL A 25 4.69 1.04 4.20
C VAL A 25 3.85 2.30 4.34
N VAL A 26 3.91 3.18 3.35
CA VAL A 26 2.93 4.26 3.18
C VAL A 26 1.78 3.74 2.33
N ILE A 27 0.53 3.90 2.76
CA ILE A 27 -0.63 3.39 2.03
C ILE A 27 -1.76 4.43 1.96
N GLY A 28 -2.41 4.56 0.81
CA GLY A 28 -3.51 5.50 0.59
C GLY A 28 -4.45 5.06 -0.53
N THR A 29 -5.69 5.55 -0.51
CA THR A 29 -6.58 5.42 -1.68
C THR A 29 -6.25 6.53 -2.66
N ALA A 30 -6.20 6.20 -3.95
CA ALA A 30 -5.88 7.10 -5.03
C ALA A 30 -6.77 8.37 -5.00
N GLN A 31 -6.23 9.49 -5.46
CA GLN A 31 -6.97 10.75 -5.56
C GLN A 31 -8.29 10.57 -6.32
N GLY A 32 -9.36 11.17 -5.79
CA GLY A 32 -10.72 11.06 -6.28
C GLY A 32 -11.47 9.82 -5.80
N ASP A 33 -10.82 8.91 -5.08
CA ASP A 33 -11.43 7.67 -4.60
C ASP A 33 -11.64 7.67 -3.09
N LEU A 34 -12.89 7.47 -2.67
CA LEU A 34 -13.31 7.50 -1.27
C LEU A 34 -13.44 6.10 -0.65
N HIS A 35 -13.22 5.03 -1.43
CA HIS A 35 -13.39 3.66 -0.98
C HIS A 35 -12.11 3.17 -0.30
N ASP A 36 -12.17 2.95 1.02
CA ASP A 36 -10.98 2.70 1.83
C ASP A 36 -11.02 1.40 2.63
N ILE A 37 -12.13 0.66 2.59
CA ILE A 37 -12.33 -0.56 3.40
C ILE A 37 -11.30 -1.64 3.02
N GLY A 38 -11.15 -1.94 1.74
CA GLY A 38 -10.17 -2.93 1.26
C GLY A 38 -8.73 -2.51 1.63
N LYS A 39 -8.41 -1.23 1.45
CA LYS A 39 -7.11 -0.66 1.84
C LYS A 39 -6.86 -0.75 3.35
N ASN A 40 -7.87 -0.47 4.18
CA ASN A 40 -7.74 -0.57 5.64
C ASN A 40 -7.53 -2.02 6.08
N LEU A 41 -8.19 -2.99 5.42
CA LEU A 41 -7.88 -4.41 5.64
C LEU A 41 -6.45 -4.75 5.25
N VAL A 42 -5.96 -4.29 4.09
CA VAL A 42 -4.55 -4.46 3.68
C VAL A 42 -3.59 -3.85 4.70
N ALA A 43 -3.89 -2.65 5.22
CA ALA A 43 -3.08 -1.98 6.23
C ALA A 43 -2.97 -2.83 7.51
N MET A 44 -4.11 -3.30 8.05
CA MET A 44 -4.13 -4.17 9.24
C MET A 44 -3.39 -5.49 9.01
N MET A 45 -3.55 -6.11 7.84
CA MET A 45 -2.84 -7.35 7.50
C MET A 45 -1.33 -7.15 7.43
N LYS A 46 -0.87 -5.97 6.96
CA LYS A 46 0.55 -5.62 6.95
C LYS A 46 1.07 -5.33 8.36
N GLU A 47 0.30 -4.60 9.18
CA GLU A 47 0.61 -4.38 10.60
C GLU A 47 0.78 -5.72 11.33
N GLY A 48 -0.20 -6.63 11.21
CA GLY A 48 -0.15 -7.96 11.82
C GLY A 48 0.98 -8.87 11.28
N ALA A 49 1.51 -8.56 10.11
CA ALA A 49 2.66 -9.25 9.53
C ALA A 49 4.02 -8.67 9.97
N GLY A 50 4.04 -7.57 10.75
CA GLY A 50 5.26 -6.94 11.26
C GLY A 50 5.79 -5.76 10.44
N PHE A 51 4.96 -5.18 9.56
CA PHE A 51 5.29 -3.91 8.89
C PHE A 51 4.85 -2.72 9.73
N LYS A 52 5.61 -1.63 9.68
CA LYS A 52 5.15 -0.31 10.14
C LYS A 52 4.30 0.31 9.04
N VAL A 53 3.07 0.72 9.35
CA VAL A 53 2.14 1.26 8.34
C VAL A 53 1.80 2.72 8.63
N VAL A 54 2.01 3.57 7.63
CA VAL A 54 1.57 4.97 7.60
C VAL A 54 0.38 5.05 6.65
N ASN A 55 -0.82 5.18 7.21
CA ASN A 55 -2.05 5.21 6.43
C ASN A 55 -2.49 6.66 6.17
N LEU A 56 -2.41 7.08 4.91
CA LEU A 56 -2.76 8.43 4.46
C LEU A 56 -4.27 8.64 4.28
N GLY A 57 -5.07 7.59 4.47
CA GLY A 57 -6.51 7.63 4.30
C GLY A 57 -6.94 7.49 2.84
N ARG A 58 -7.96 8.25 2.46
CA ARG A 58 -8.62 8.21 1.14
C ARG A 58 -8.49 9.55 0.43
N ASP A 59 -8.76 9.58 -0.87
CA ASP A 59 -8.57 10.77 -1.71
C ASP A 59 -7.18 11.39 -1.56
N VAL A 60 -6.15 10.57 -1.72
CA VAL A 60 -4.77 10.97 -1.45
C VAL A 60 -4.11 11.48 -2.72
N ALA A 61 -3.74 12.76 -2.71
CA ALA A 61 -3.00 13.40 -3.79
C ALA A 61 -1.57 12.80 -3.92
N PRO A 62 -1.00 12.71 -5.14
CA PRO A 62 0.37 12.26 -5.39
C PRO A 62 1.42 12.90 -4.48
N GLU A 63 1.30 14.20 -4.22
CA GLU A 63 2.24 14.99 -3.42
C GLU A 63 2.26 14.54 -1.95
N LYS A 64 1.12 14.08 -1.42
CA LYS A 64 1.06 13.53 -0.05
C LYS A 64 1.81 12.21 0.07
N PHE A 65 1.78 11.36 -0.97
CA PHE A 65 2.61 10.16 -1.00
C PHE A 65 4.09 10.52 -1.03
N VAL A 66 4.50 11.47 -1.87
CA VAL A 66 5.89 11.95 -1.94
C VAL A 66 6.36 12.45 -0.57
N ALA A 67 5.57 13.33 0.07
CA ALA A 67 5.90 13.87 1.39
C ALA A 67 6.03 12.76 2.45
N ALA A 68 5.07 11.83 2.50
CA ALA A 68 5.10 10.73 3.46
C ALA A 68 6.28 9.76 3.24
N VAL A 69 6.67 9.53 1.98
CA VAL A 69 7.86 8.72 1.66
C VAL A 69 9.13 9.38 2.21
N GLN A 70 9.26 10.70 2.06
CA GLN A 70 10.40 11.46 2.58
C GLN A 70 10.40 11.51 4.11
N GLU A 71 9.27 11.86 4.72
CA GLU A 71 9.11 12.01 6.17
C GLU A 71 9.40 10.71 6.92
N HIS A 72 8.89 9.59 6.40
CA HIS A 72 8.99 8.31 7.09
C HIS A 72 10.06 7.37 6.51
N SER A 73 10.81 7.81 5.50
CA SER A 73 11.79 6.95 4.80
C SER A 73 11.17 5.62 4.35
N ALA A 74 10.00 5.69 3.72
CA ALA A 74 9.19 4.52 3.41
C ALA A 74 9.90 3.58 2.42
N ASN A 75 9.75 2.26 2.63
CA ASN A 75 10.26 1.23 1.74
C ASN A 75 9.25 0.86 0.65
N ILE A 76 7.95 0.98 0.96
CA ILE A 76 6.85 0.66 0.05
C ILE A 76 5.80 1.78 0.04
N VAL A 77 5.29 2.12 -1.15
CA VAL A 77 4.06 2.88 -1.35
C VAL A 77 2.98 1.93 -1.86
N GLY A 78 1.85 1.83 -1.15
CA GLY A 78 0.66 1.10 -1.56
C GLY A 78 -0.45 2.05 -2.02
N ILE A 79 -0.97 1.86 -3.22
CA ILE A 79 -2.06 2.67 -3.78
C ILE A 79 -3.26 1.79 -4.10
N SER A 80 -4.42 2.13 -3.54
CA SER A 80 -5.68 1.43 -3.78
C SER A 80 -6.63 2.26 -4.64
N ALA A 81 -7.40 1.63 -5.52
CA ALA A 81 -8.57 2.25 -6.16
C ALA A 81 -9.71 1.24 -6.34
N LEU A 82 -10.95 1.69 -6.23
CA LEU A 82 -12.15 0.90 -6.54
C LEU A 82 -12.81 1.35 -7.86
N MET A 83 -12.54 2.58 -8.31
CA MET A 83 -13.12 3.12 -9.54
C MET A 83 -12.10 3.12 -10.68
N THR A 84 -12.53 2.76 -11.88
CA THR A 84 -11.66 2.82 -13.09
C THR A 84 -11.24 4.25 -13.40
N THR A 85 -12.08 5.24 -13.09
CA THR A 85 -11.81 6.67 -13.30
C THR A 85 -10.70 7.21 -12.39
N THR A 86 -10.41 6.55 -11.27
CA THR A 86 -9.38 6.97 -10.30
C THR A 86 -8.06 6.21 -10.50
N MET A 87 -8.05 5.12 -11.26
CA MET A 87 -6.83 4.36 -11.60
C MET A 87 -5.71 5.22 -12.20
N PRO A 88 -5.95 6.21 -13.10
CA PRO A 88 -4.88 7.06 -13.62
C PRO A 88 -4.14 7.87 -12.56
N ALA A 89 -4.72 8.11 -11.37
CA ALA A 89 -4.05 8.77 -10.25
C ALA A 89 -2.90 7.93 -9.67
N MET A 90 -2.94 6.59 -9.84
CA MET A 90 -1.83 5.71 -9.47
C MET A 90 -0.58 6.03 -10.29
N LYS A 91 -0.74 6.13 -11.63
CA LYS A 91 0.36 6.53 -12.51
C LYS A 91 0.89 7.92 -12.16
N ARG A 92 0.00 8.89 -11.91
CA ARG A 92 0.42 10.25 -11.47
C ARG A 92 1.23 10.22 -10.18
N THR A 93 0.92 9.29 -9.26
CA THR A 93 1.70 9.11 -8.03
C THR A 93 3.10 8.54 -8.32
N ILE A 94 3.21 7.55 -9.22
CA ILE A 94 4.49 7.03 -9.68
C ILE A 94 5.31 8.14 -10.36
N ASP A 95 4.70 8.91 -11.26
CA ASP A 95 5.34 10.02 -11.96
C ASP A 95 5.83 11.11 -10.97
N ALA A 96 5.05 11.38 -9.92
CA ALA A 96 5.44 12.32 -8.86
C ALA A 96 6.65 11.81 -8.05
N LEU A 97 6.70 10.51 -7.73
CA LEU A 97 7.85 9.88 -7.09
C LEU A 97 9.10 9.93 -7.97
N ILE A 98 8.95 9.75 -9.29
CA ILE A 98 10.03 9.91 -10.27
C ILE A 98 10.54 11.35 -10.27
N LYS A 99 9.63 12.32 -10.39
CA LYS A 99 9.96 13.75 -10.41
C LYS A 99 10.67 14.20 -9.13
N ALA A 100 10.32 13.60 -7.99
CA ALA A 100 10.95 13.87 -6.71
C ALA A 100 12.28 13.11 -6.50
N GLY A 101 12.72 12.28 -7.46
CA GLY A 101 13.94 11.47 -7.34
C GLY A 101 13.86 10.32 -6.33
N LEU A 102 12.64 9.91 -5.96
CA LEU A 102 12.38 8.90 -4.93
C LEU A 102 12.09 7.50 -5.51
N ARG A 103 11.75 7.40 -6.80
CA ARG A 103 11.28 6.16 -7.44
C ARG A 103 12.22 4.97 -7.24
N GLU A 104 13.53 5.19 -7.28
CA GLU A 104 14.54 4.14 -7.10
C GLU A 104 14.68 3.65 -5.66
N ARG A 105 14.22 4.45 -4.68
CA ARG A 105 14.37 4.18 -3.24
C ARG A 105 13.16 3.45 -2.64
N VAL A 106 12.03 3.45 -3.34
CA VAL A 106 10.76 2.94 -2.83
C VAL A 106 10.12 1.98 -3.83
N LYS A 107 9.52 0.90 -3.33
CA LYS A 107 8.73 -0.01 -4.15
C LYS A 107 7.28 0.44 -4.21
N VAL A 108 6.69 0.52 -5.39
CA VAL A 108 5.29 0.90 -5.58
C VAL A 108 4.44 -0.34 -5.81
N MET A 109 3.42 -0.52 -4.98
CA MET A 109 2.43 -1.57 -5.10
C MET A 109 1.05 -0.98 -5.37
N VAL A 110 0.29 -1.62 -6.26
CA VAL A 110 -1.08 -1.21 -6.59
C VAL A 110 -2.09 -2.33 -6.37
N GLY A 111 -3.34 -1.97 -6.11
CA GLY A 111 -4.43 -2.93 -5.94
C GLY A 111 -5.81 -2.28 -5.87
N GLY A 112 -6.81 -3.13 -5.63
CA GLY A 112 -8.22 -2.76 -5.63
C GLY A 112 -8.97 -3.40 -6.81
N ALA A 113 -10.31 -3.41 -6.74
CA ALA A 113 -11.14 -4.29 -7.58
C ALA A 113 -10.92 -4.16 -9.11
N PRO A 114 -10.76 -2.96 -9.70
CA PRO A 114 -10.55 -2.84 -11.14
C PRO A 114 -9.08 -3.00 -11.56
N VAL A 115 -8.15 -3.11 -10.60
CA VAL A 115 -6.71 -3.16 -10.88
C VAL A 115 -6.30 -4.58 -11.27
N SER A 116 -5.37 -4.70 -12.21
CA SER A 116 -4.82 -5.96 -12.68
C SER A 116 -3.29 -5.91 -12.73
N GLN A 117 -2.65 -7.08 -12.88
CA GLN A 117 -1.21 -7.15 -13.12
C GLN A 117 -0.82 -6.38 -14.39
N ALA A 118 -1.59 -6.53 -15.46
CA ALA A 118 -1.33 -5.83 -16.73
C ALA A 118 -1.35 -4.30 -16.55
N PHE A 119 -2.29 -3.76 -15.78
CA PHE A 119 -2.33 -2.33 -15.48
C PHE A 119 -1.13 -1.90 -14.60
N ALA A 120 -0.75 -2.72 -13.62
CA ALA A 120 0.40 -2.43 -12.77
C ALA A 120 1.70 -2.35 -13.60
N ASP A 121 1.88 -3.28 -14.54
CA ASP A 121 3.02 -3.31 -15.45
C ASP A 121 3.01 -2.08 -16.38
N GLU A 122 1.83 -1.73 -16.94
CA GLU A 122 1.64 -0.56 -17.82
C GLU A 122 2.07 0.76 -17.16
N ILE A 123 1.74 0.95 -15.87
CA ILE A 123 2.06 2.19 -15.15
C ILE A 123 3.44 2.17 -14.48
N GLY A 124 4.18 1.05 -14.58
CA GLY A 124 5.51 0.89 -13.97
C GLY A 124 5.50 0.69 -12.45
N ALA A 125 4.45 0.08 -11.90
CA ALA A 125 4.44 -0.36 -10.50
C ALA A 125 5.33 -1.61 -10.32
N ASP A 126 5.91 -1.79 -9.13
CA ASP A 126 6.76 -2.93 -8.82
C ASP A 126 5.95 -4.18 -8.40
N GLY A 127 4.68 -4.00 -8.03
CA GLY A 127 3.84 -5.13 -7.64
C GLY A 127 2.35 -4.85 -7.70
N TYR A 128 1.61 -5.92 -7.96
CA TYR A 128 0.16 -5.98 -7.86
C TYR A 128 -0.24 -7.04 -6.82
N ALA A 129 -1.34 -6.77 -6.12
CA ALA A 129 -1.99 -7.75 -5.27
C ALA A 129 -3.51 -7.70 -5.43
N ARG A 130 -4.12 -8.87 -5.67
CA ARG A 130 -5.57 -9.02 -5.86
C ARG A 130 -6.37 -8.95 -4.55
N ASP A 131 -5.74 -9.27 -3.43
CA ASP A 131 -6.36 -9.37 -2.11
C ASP A 131 -5.35 -9.03 -1.00
N SER A 132 -5.83 -8.90 0.24
CA SER A 132 -5.02 -8.45 1.38
C SER A 132 -3.94 -9.44 1.81
N THR A 133 -4.18 -10.74 1.67
CA THR A 133 -3.19 -11.78 1.97
C THR A 133 -2.05 -11.74 0.97
N GLN A 134 -2.38 -11.67 -0.33
CA GLN A 134 -1.38 -11.55 -1.39
C GLN A 134 -0.60 -10.22 -1.31
N ALA A 135 -1.22 -9.15 -0.80
CA ALA A 135 -0.54 -7.88 -0.57
C ALA A 135 0.58 -7.98 0.48
N VAL A 136 0.41 -8.79 1.52
CA VAL A 136 1.47 -9.07 2.50
C VAL A 136 2.60 -9.87 1.87
N VAL A 137 2.27 -10.95 1.16
CA VAL A 137 3.26 -11.81 0.48
C VAL A 137 4.08 -11.00 -0.53
N LYS A 138 3.42 -10.20 -1.35
CA LYS A 138 4.09 -9.37 -2.36
C LYS A 138 5.00 -8.30 -1.72
N ALA A 139 4.56 -7.67 -0.63
CA ALA A 139 5.40 -6.72 0.11
C ALA A 139 6.67 -7.37 0.64
N LYS A 140 6.56 -8.58 1.22
CA LYS A 140 7.72 -9.35 1.70
C LYS A 140 8.68 -9.71 0.56
N GLN A 141 8.15 -10.18 -0.57
CA GLN A 141 8.95 -10.47 -1.78
C GLN A 141 9.72 -9.25 -2.28
N LEU A 142 9.06 -8.09 -2.35
CA LEU A 142 9.67 -6.85 -2.86
C LEU A 142 10.81 -6.33 -1.98
N LEU A 143 10.77 -6.60 -0.68
CA LEU A 143 11.85 -6.24 0.25
C LEU A 143 12.85 -7.39 0.48
N GLY A 144 12.66 -8.55 -0.16
CA GLY A 144 13.53 -9.71 0.03
C GLY A 144 13.48 -10.30 1.44
N VAL A 145 12.43 -10.01 2.21
CA VAL A 145 12.25 -10.55 3.57
C VAL A 145 11.40 -11.83 3.51
N GLY A 146 11.76 -12.84 4.32
CA GLY A 146 11.28 -14.21 4.18
C GLY A 146 9.77 -14.36 3.96
N VAL A 147 9.40 -14.96 2.82
CA VAL A 147 8.08 -15.55 2.61
C VAL A 147 8.16 -16.93 3.25
N ALA A 148 7.61 -17.11 4.46
CA ALA A 148 7.53 -18.42 5.06
C ALA A 148 6.84 -19.37 4.07
N ARG A 149 7.50 -20.50 3.78
CA ARG A 149 6.98 -21.59 2.95
C ARG A 149 5.77 -22.24 3.61
#